data_AF-A0A8D9BKG7-F1
#
_entry.id   AF-A0A8D9BKG7-F1
#
_cell.length_a   1.000
_cell.length_b   1.000
_cell.length_c   1.000
_cell.angle_alpha   90.00
_cell.angle_beta   90.00
_cell.angle_gamma   90.00
#
_symmetry.space_group_name_H-M   'P 1'
#
loop_
_entity.id
_entity.type
_entity.pdbx_description
1 polymer ?
#
loop_
_entity_poly.entity_id
_entity_poly.type
_entity_poly.pdbx_seq_one_letter_code
_entity_poly.pdbx_strand_id
1 'polypeptide(L)'
;MPFLLVLMQNKSYYVLCAYWVNKVTNQELLRRMGKEQKVIETIKSRKLQFFGHMLRGDKYELLHLILQGKICGKKGRGRPRMSWLHNLKEWFGYNTGQLFNAARNRHHIAVMVPKLDSYKQIIRSLHLLTDPWKKLMSRIHVKIPIRKKMTSR
;
A
#
# COMPACT_ATOMS: atom_id res chain seq x y z
N MET A 1 -36.07 19.72 5.06
CA MET A 1 -34.98 19.00 4.36
C MET A 1 -33.71 18.88 5.23
N PRO A 2 -33.66 18.01 6.27
CA PRO A 2 -32.43 17.82 7.07
C PRO A 2 -31.70 16.49 6.84
N PHE A 3 -32.30 15.51 6.13
CA PHE A 3 -31.72 14.16 6.01
C PHE A 3 -30.44 14.09 5.14
N LEU A 4 -30.31 14.94 4.11
CA LEU A 4 -29.14 14.91 3.22
C LEU A 4 -27.86 15.46 3.86
N LEU A 5 -27.98 16.36 4.84
CA LEU A 5 -26.83 16.95 5.55
C LEU A 5 -26.22 15.97 6.58
N VAL A 6 -27.06 15.20 7.26
CA VAL A 6 -26.62 14.08 8.12
C VAL A 6 -25.98 12.97 7.27
N LEU A 7 -26.51 12.76 6.06
CA LEU A 7 -25.91 11.93 5.03
C LEU A 7 -24.67 12.54 4.32
N MET A 8 -24.13 13.67 4.79
CA MET A 8 -22.78 14.11 4.40
C MET A 8 -21.75 14.05 5.55
N GLN A 9 -22.17 13.94 6.81
CA GLN A 9 -21.25 13.89 7.97
C GLN A 9 -20.65 12.49 8.24
N ASN A 10 -21.37 11.43 7.94
CA ASN A 10 -20.99 10.03 8.15
C ASN A 10 -20.41 9.42 6.86
N LYS A 11 -19.20 9.85 6.51
CA LYS A 11 -18.43 9.41 5.31
C LYS A 11 -18.40 7.89 5.06
N SER A 12 -18.66 7.05 6.06
CA SER A 12 -18.72 5.58 5.93
C SER A 12 -19.86 5.06 5.04
N TYR A 13 -21.08 5.59 5.10
CA TYR A 13 -22.18 5.08 4.25
C TYR A 13 -21.95 5.42 2.78
N TYR A 14 -21.31 6.56 2.49
CA TYR A 14 -21.08 7.03 1.13
C TYR A 14 -20.09 6.12 0.42
N VAL A 15 -19.09 5.62 1.16
CA VAL A 15 -18.11 4.66 0.68
C VAL A 15 -18.78 3.33 0.28
N LEU A 16 -19.65 2.81 1.15
CA LEU A 16 -20.36 1.56 0.88
C LEU A 16 -21.33 1.71 -0.31
N CYS A 17 -22.08 2.81 -0.39
CA CYS A 17 -22.96 3.09 -1.51
C CYS A 17 -22.20 3.28 -2.83
N ALA A 18 -21.09 4.02 -2.84
CA ALA A 18 -20.30 4.23 -4.06
C ALA A 18 -19.65 2.92 -4.57
N TYR A 19 -19.27 2.00 -3.68
CA TYR A 19 -18.78 0.69 -4.08
C TYR A 19 -19.89 -0.23 -4.59
N TRP A 20 -21.01 -0.34 -3.88
CA TRP A 20 -22.06 -1.31 -4.20
C TRP A 20 -22.99 -0.88 -5.33
N VAL A 21 -23.43 0.38 -5.33
CA VAL A 21 -24.40 0.93 -6.29
C VAL A 21 -23.70 1.37 -7.57
N ASN A 22 -22.57 2.07 -7.45
CA ASN A 22 -21.89 2.67 -8.60
C ASN A 22 -20.70 1.83 -9.11
N LYS A 23 -20.43 0.67 -8.49
CA LYS A 23 -19.31 -0.24 -8.83
C LYS A 23 -17.97 0.48 -8.99
N VAL A 24 -17.77 1.54 -8.20
CA VAL A 24 -16.55 2.36 -8.25
C VAL A 24 -15.39 1.55 -7.70
N THR A 25 -14.23 1.61 -8.37
CA THR A 25 -13.02 0.91 -7.92
C THR A 25 -12.51 1.51 -6.61
N ASN A 26 -11.89 0.68 -5.77
CA ASN A 26 -11.33 1.13 -4.48
C ASN A 26 -10.30 2.26 -4.66
N GLN A 27 -9.52 2.24 -5.75
CA GLN A 27 -8.56 3.30 -6.07
C GLN A 27 -9.26 4.64 -6.34
N GLU A 28 -10.30 4.63 -7.18
CA GLU A 28 -11.05 5.84 -7.52
C GLU A 28 -11.79 6.39 -6.28
N LEU A 29 -12.33 5.51 -5.45
CA LEU A 29 -13.02 5.89 -4.23
C LEU A 29 -12.06 6.53 -3.20
N LEU A 30 -10.86 5.96 -3.05
CA LEU A 30 -9.82 6.51 -2.18
C LEU A 30 -9.27 7.85 -2.69
N ARG A 31 -9.19 8.00 -4.02
CA ARG A 31 -8.83 9.26 -4.70
C ARG A 31 -9.86 10.36 -4.40
N ARG A 32 -11.16 10.06 -4.59
CA ARG A 32 -12.27 11.00 -4.30
C ARG A 32 -12.29 11.46 -2.85
N MET A 33 -11.94 10.56 -1.92
CA MET A 33 -11.87 10.90 -0.50
C MET A 33 -10.60 11.67 -0.11
N GLY A 34 -9.59 11.76 -0.98
CA GLY A 34 -8.28 12.35 -0.64
C GLY A 34 -7.56 11.60 0.49
N LYS A 35 -7.84 10.31 0.67
CA LYS A 35 -7.39 9.52 1.85
C LYS A 35 -6.53 8.31 1.51
N GLU A 36 -6.26 8.05 0.24
CA GLU A 36 -5.58 6.83 -0.24
C GLU A 36 -4.28 6.52 0.53
N GLN A 37 -3.44 7.53 0.72
CA GLN A 37 -2.10 7.36 1.32
C GLN A 37 -2.18 7.09 2.83
N LYS A 38 -2.96 7.91 3.56
CA LYS A 38 -3.12 7.79 5.02
C LYS A 38 -3.69 6.43 5.45
N VAL A 39 -4.62 5.87 4.67
CA VAL A 39 -5.26 4.59 5.02
C VAL A 39 -4.28 3.43 4.90
N ILE A 40 -3.53 3.34 3.80
CA ILE A 40 -2.56 2.26 3.59
C ILE A 40 -1.42 2.34 4.60
N GLU A 41 -0.87 3.53 4.85
CA GLU A 41 0.17 3.75 5.87
C GLU A 41 -0.31 3.33 7.26
N THR A 42 -1.52 3.73 7.64
CA THR A 42 -2.14 3.35 8.92
C THR A 42 -2.28 1.83 9.03
N ILE A 43 -2.74 1.16 7.97
CA ILE A 43 -2.90 -0.30 7.96
C ILE A 43 -1.53 -0.99 8.12
N LYS A 44 -0.51 -0.55 7.38
CA LYS A 44 0.85 -1.11 7.48
C LYS A 44 1.43 -0.93 8.88
N SER A 45 1.32 0.28 9.43
CA SER A 45 1.80 0.62 10.76
C SER A 45 1.11 -0.23 11.84
N ARG A 46 -0.24 -0.27 11.85
CA ARG A 46 -1.00 -1.08 12.82
C ARG A 46 -0.69 -2.57 12.72
N LYS A 47 -0.55 -3.10 11.51
CA LYS A 47 -0.15 -4.50 11.29
C LYS A 47 1.24 -4.77 11.86
N LEU A 48 2.22 -3.90 11.63
CA LEU A 48 3.57 -4.09 12.16
C LEU A 48 3.60 -3.95 13.70
N GLN A 49 2.88 -2.96 14.26
CA GLN A 49 2.79 -2.77 15.70
C GLN A 49 2.16 -3.97 16.39
N PHE A 50 1.05 -4.49 15.84
CA PHE A 50 0.41 -5.69 16.36
C PHE A 50 1.33 -6.91 16.27
N PHE A 51 2.08 -7.05 15.17
CA PHE A 51 3.08 -8.11 15.02
C PHE A 51 4.14 -8.06 16.11
N GLY A 52 4.71 -6.87 16.37
CA GLY A 52 5.67 -6.71 17.46
C GLY A 52 5.08 -6.92 18.85
N HIS A 53 3.87 -6.42 19.09
CA HIS A 53 3.18 -6.61 20.37
C HIS A 53 2.95 -8.09 20.65
N MET A 54 2.40 -8.81 19.67
CA MET A 54 2.18 -10.24 19.76
C MET A 54 3.51 -10.97 20.00
N LEU A 55 4.58 -10.70 19.26
CA LEU A 55 5.88 -11.37 19.43
C LEU A 55 6.58 -11.11 20.77
N ARG A 56 6.26 -10.01 21.46
CA ARG A 56 6.81 -9.68 22.78
C ARG A 56 5.91 -10.07 23.93
N GLY A 57 4.64 -10.37 23.67
CA GLY A 57 3.69 -10.74 24.70
C GLY A 57 3.72 -12.24 24.95
N ASP A 58 4.02 -12.62 26.19
CA ASP A 58 4.08 -14.03 26.62
C ASP A 58 2.71 -14.74 26.49
N LYS A 59 1.62 -13.97 26.47
CA LYS A 59 0.24 -14.47 26.29
C LYS A 59 -0.04 -15.03 24.88
N TYR A 60 0.88 -14.89 23.93
CA TYR A 60 0.66 -15.23 22.52
C TYR A 60 1.52 -16.40 22.02
N GLU A 61 2.02 -17.25 22.92
CA GLU A 61 2.91 -18.38 22.59
C GLU A 61 2.34 -19.29 21.48
N LEU A 62 1.05 -19.63 21.53
CA LEU A 62 0.38 -20.40 20.48
C LEU A 62 0.43 -19.69 19.11
N LEU A 63 0.24 -18.37 19.08
CA LEU A 63 0.33 -17.62 17.83
C LEU A 63 1.77 -17.58 17.30
N HIS A 64 2.78 -17.54 18.18
CA HIS A 64 4.19 -17.62 17.75
C HIS A 64 4.46 -18.94 17.06
N LEU A 65 3.99 -20.04 17.66
CA LEU A 65 4.10 -21.38 17.10
C LEU A 65 3.39 -21.48 15.74
N ILE A 66 2.19 -20.93 15.60
CA ILE A 66 1.46 -20.94 14.31
C ILE A 66 2.19 -20.11 13.25
N LEU A 67 2.80 -18.99 13.62
CA LEU A 67 3.48 -18.09 12.68
C LEU A 67 4.85 -18.59 12.24
N GLN A 68 5.57 -19.26 13.14
CA GLN A 68 6.85 -19.91 12.83
C GLN A 68 6.64 -21.29 12.20
N GLY A 69 5.55 -21.94 12.53
CA GLY A 69 5.16 -23.25 12.05
C GLY A 69 4.96 -23.27 10.55
N LYS A 70 5.57 -24.27 9.91
CA LYS A 70 5.28 -24.60 8.52
C LYS A 70 4.09 -25.57 8.53
N ILE A 71 2.94 -25.12 8.02
CA ILE A 71 1.79 -26.01 7.83
C ILE A 71 2.17 -27.05 6.75
N CYS A 72 2.16 -28.32 7.13
CA CYS A 72 2.42 -29.43 6.22
C CYS A 72 1.26 -29.56 5.22
N GLY A 73 1.58 -29.66 3.93
CA GLY A 73 0.60 -29.80 2.86
C GLY A 73 1.01 -29.12 1.55
N LYS A 74 0.33 -29.47 0.46
CA LYS A 74 0.50 -28.80 -0.84
C LYS A 74 -0.44 -27.59 -0.90
N LYS A 75 0.06 -26.44 -1.35
CA LYS A 75 -0.79 -25.29 -1.67
C LYS A 75 -1.66 -25.66 -2.87
N GLY A 76 -2.93 -25.23 -2.85
CA GLY A 76 -3.83 -25.42 -3.99
C GLY A 76 -3.29 -24.76 -5.27
N ARG A 77 -3.77 -25.20 -6.43
CA ARG A 77 -3.45 -24.59 -7.72
C ARG A 77 -4.04 -23.16 -7.80
N GLY A 78 -3.32 -22.25 -8.45
CA GLY A 78 -3.70 -20.85 -8.62
C GLY A 78 -2.93 -19.86 -7.74
N ARG A 79 -3.37 -18.60 -7.70
CA ARG A 79 -2.74 -17.54 -6.89
C ARG A 79 -3.01 -17.80 -5.40
N PRO A 80 -1.98 -18.05 -4.58
CA PRO A 80 -2.18 -18.25 -3.15
C PRO A 80 -2.70 -16.96 -2.49
N ARG A 81 -3.57 -17.11 -1.49
CA ARG A 81 -3.98 -15.97 -0.65
C ARG A 81 -2.74 -15.39 0.05
N MET A 82 -2.63 -14.06 0.05
CA MET A 82 -1.54 -13.39 0.74
C MET A 82 -1.76 -13.48 2.25
N SER A 83 -0.86 -14.19 2.93
CA SER A 83 -0.88 -14.24 4.39
C SER A 83 -0.46 -12.89 4.99
N TRP A 84 -0.82 -12.66 6.24
CA TRP A 84 -0.41 -11.44 6.94
C TRP A 84 1.11 -11.29 7.03
N LEU A 85 1.84 -12.38 7.34
CA LEU A 85 3.30 -12.40 7.35
C LEU A 85 3.90 -12.13 5.96
N HIS A 86 3.29 -12.67 4.90
CA HIS A 86 3.73 -12.41 3.53
C HIS A 86 3.63 -10.93 3.17
N ASN A 87 2.54 -10.26 3.54
CA ASN A 87 2.39 -8.81 3.34
C ASN A 87 3.51 -8.01 4.02
N LEU A 88 3.85 -8.33 5.27
CA LEU A 88 4.91 -7.63 6.00
C LEU A 88 6.26 -7.85 5.32
N LYS A 89 6.57 -9.08 4.91
CA LYS A 89 7.81 -9.38 4.18
C LYS A 89 7.91 -8.61 2.87
N GLU A 90 6.83 -8.57 2.10
CA GLU A 90 6.77 -7.86 0.83
C GLU A 90 6.92 -6.34 1.02
N TRP A 91 6.25 -5.76 2.01
CA TRP A 91 6.30 -4.31 2.24
C TRP A 91 7.64 -3.80 2.76
N PHE A 92 8.31 -4.59 3.61
CA PHE A 92 9.55 -4.18 4.26
C PHE A 92 10.80 -4.81 3.62
N GLY A 93 10.63 -5.70 2.63
CA GLY A 93 11.74 -6.37 1.95
C GLY A 93 12.54 -7.33 2.84
N TYR A 94 11.96 -7.81 3.95
CA TYR A 94 12.64 -8.70 4.89
C TYR A 94 12.35 -10.17 4.62
N ASN A 95 13.35 -11.01 4.89
CA ASN A 95 13.11 -12.44 5.07
C ASN A 95 12.39 -12.70 6.42
N THR A 96 11.92 -13.93 6.63
CA THR A 96 11.13 -14.26 7.84
C THR A 96 11.97 -14.02 9.12
N GLY A 97 13.19 -14.54 9.19
CA GLY A 97 14.03 -14.39 10.39
C GLY A 97 14.39 -12.92 10.70
N GLN A 98 14.76 -12.15 9.69
CA GLN A 98 15.02 -10.71 9.79
C GLN A 98 13.80 -9.96 10.34
N LEU A 99 12.61 -10.28 9.83
CA LEU A 99 11.37 -9.65 10.27
C LEU A 99 11.05 -9.98 11.74
N PHE A 100 11.25 -11.23 12.17
CA PHE A 100 11.06 -11.64 13.56
C PHE A 100 12.09 -10.97 14.50
N ASN A 101 13.37 -10.95 14.14
CA ASN A 101 14.42 -10.30 14.92
C ASN A 101 14.18 -8.80 15.07
N ALA A 102 13.80 -8.16 13.97
CA ALA A 102 13.41 -6.76 13.99
C ALA A 102 12.18 -6.50 14.86
N ALA A 103 11.17 -7.35 14.75
CA ALA A 103 9.92 -7.16 15.46
C ALA A 103 10.02 -7.41 16.96
N ARG A 104 11.03 -8.15 17.43
CA ARG A 104 11.33 -8.26 18.87
C ARG A 104 11.80 -6.93 19.46
N ASN A 105 12.60 -6.15 18.73
CA ASN A 105 13.10 -4.86 19.19
C ASN A 105 12.09 -3.72 18.94
N ARG A 106 11.60 -3.07 20.00
CA ARG A 106 10.62 -1.96 19.91
C ARG A 106 11.13 -0.78 19.08
N HIS A 107 12.42 -0.45 19.20
CA HIS A 107 13.02 0.67 18.49
C HIS A 107 13.16 0.36 17.01
N HIS A 108 13.45 -0.89 16.67
CA HIS A 108 13.57 -1.29 15.27
C HIS A 108 12.21 -1.23 14.54
N ILE A 109 11.11 -1.62 15.22
CA ILE A 109 9.75 -1.41 14.68
C ILE A 109 9.46 0.07 14.44
N ALA A 110 9.81 0.94 15.41
CA ALA A 110 9.62 2.38 15.27
C ALA A 110 10.38 2.96 14.07
N VAL A 111 11.56 2.43 13.74
CA VAL A 111 12.36 2.83 12.56
C VAL A 111 11.79 2.28 11.24
N MET A 112 11.08 1.15 11.27
CA MET A 112 10.48 0.56 10.06
C MET A 112 9.24 1.31 9.57
N VAL A 113 8.44 1.85 10.48
CA VAL A 113 7.20 2.57 10.13
C VAL A 113 7.48 3.79 9.20
N PRO A 114 8.50 4.64 9.46
CA PRO A 114 8.87 5.76 8.58
C PRO A 114 9.47 5.36 7.23
N LYS A 115 10.17 4.21 7.12
CA LYS A 115 10.74 3.77 5.83
C LYS A 115 9.69 3.56 4.74
N LEU A 116 8.43 3.37 5.12
CA LEU A 116 7.29 3.27 4.19
C LEU A 116 6.93 4.60 3.53
N ASP A 117 7.26 5.75 4.15
CA ASP A 117 7.00 7.09 3.64
C ASP A 117 8.10 7.58 2.69
N SER A 118 9.36 7.22 2.95
CA SER A 118 10.53 7.79 2.24
C SER A 118 10.54 7.53 0.73
N TYR A 119 10.20 6.32 0.27
CA TYR A 119 10.22 6.00 -1.17
C TYR A 119 9.20 6.83 -1.97
N LYS A 120 8.08 7.22 -1.35
CA LYS A 120 7.08 8.09 -2.00
C LYS A 120 7.41 9.57 -1.85
N GLN A 121 8.08 9.97 -0.77
CA GLN A 121 8.64 11.33 -0.64
C GLN A 121 9.66 11.59 -1.76
N ILE A 122 10.56 10.63 -2.00
CA ILE A 122 11.54 10.68 -3.10
C ILE A 122 10.84 10.76 -4.46
N ILE A 123 9.81 9.94 -4.70
CA ILE A 123 9.03 10.00 -5.96
C ILE A 123 8.29 11.34 -6.11
N ARG A 124 7.72 11.92 -5.04
CA ARG A 124 7.10 13.26 -5.09
C ARG A 124 8.14 14.33 -5.40
N SER A 125 9.29 14.33 -4.72
CA SER A 125 10.39 15.25 -4.99
C SER A 125 10.92 15.11 -6.42
N LEU A 126 11.04 13.87 -6.92
CA LEU A 126 11.43 13.59 -8.29
C LEU A 126 10.35 14.05 -9.30
N HIS A 127 9.06 13.83 -9.00
CA HIS A 127 7.97 14.32 -9.85
C HIS A 127 8.01 15.85 -9.95
N LEU A 128 8.12 16.55 -8.82
CA LEU A 128 8.23 18.01 -8.74
C LEU A 128 9.45 18.56 -9.50
N LEU A 129 10.55 17.82 -9.55
CA LEU A 129 11.74 18.17 -10.35
C LEU A 129 11.54 17.90 -11.85
N THR A 130 10.73 16.90 -12.22
CA THR A 130 10.42 16.57 -13.63
C THR A 130 9.25 17.36 -14.20
N ASP A 131 8.39 17.93 -13.37
CA ASP A 131 7.20 18.68 -13.77
C ASP A 131 7.51 19.95 -14.59
N PRO A 132 8.57 20.74 -14.28
CA PRO A 132 9.01 21.83 -15.15
C PRO A 132 9.37 21.35 -16.55
N TRP A 133 10.08 20.23 -16.67
CA TRP A 133 10.48 19.65 -17.94
C TRP A 133 9.29 19.07 -18.71
N LYS A 134 8.33 18.43 -18.04
CA LYS A 134 7.08 17.98 -18.69
C LYS A 134 6.25 19.14 -19.21
N LYS A 135 6.16 20.24 -18.45
CA LYS A 135 5.46 21.48 -18.81
C LYS A 135 6.18 22.24 -19.93
N LEU A 136 7.50 22.16 -19.98
CA LEU A 136 8.32 22.69 -21.06
C LEU A 136 8.15 21.84 -22.33
N MET A 137 8.22 20.52 -22.23
CA MET A 137 8.07 19.59 -23.35
C MET A 137 6.66 19.61 -23.95
N SER A 138 5.62 19.82 -23.15
CA SER A 138 4.24 19.98 -23.67
C SER A 138 4.04 21.32 -24.40
N ARG A 139 4.78 22.37 -24.00
CA ARG A 139 4.83 23.66 -24.71
C ARG A 139 5.68 23.61 -25.98
N ILE A 140 6.72 22.76 -26.00
CA ILE A 140 7.58 22.51 -27.16
C ILE A 140 7.03 21.36 -28.03
N HIS A 141 5.71 21.08 -28.01
CA HIS A 141 5.10 20.29 -29.09
C HIS A 141 5.10 21.07 -30.43
N VAL A 142 6.30 21.35 -30.93
CA VAL A 142 6.60 21.26 -32.36
C VAL A 142 6.25 19.84 -32.77
N LYS A 143 5.37 19.69 -33.75
CA LYS A 143 5.12 18.42 -34.42
C LYS A 143 6.47 17.91 -34.94
N ILE A 144 7.13 17.02 -34.21
CA ILE A 144 8.26 16.26 -34.76
C ILE A 144 7.60 15.24 -35.69
N PRO A 145 7.77 15.34 -37.02
CA PRO A 145 7.24 14.35 -37.92
C PRO A 145 7.97 13.04 -37.63
N ILE A 146 7.24 12.04 -37.17
CA ILE A 146 7.75 10.68 -37.08
C ILE A 146 8.04 10.25 -38.52
N ARG A 147 9.31 10.28 -38.91
CA ARG A 147 9.78 9.79 -40.21
C ARG A 147 9.39 8.33 -40.31
N LYS A 148 8.32 8.04 -41.08
CA LYS A 148 7.98 6.66 -41.47
C LYS A 148 9.24 6.06 -42.08
N LYS A 149 9.76 4.99 -41.49
CA LYS A 149 10.82 4.20 -42.13
C LYS A 149 10.29 3.75 -43.48
N MET A 150 10.94 4.19 -44.55
CA MET A 150 10.79 3.60 -45.87
C MET A 150 11.21 2.13 -45.77
N THR A 151 10.24 1.23 -45.78
CA THR A 151 10.48 -0.15 -46.21
C THR A 151 10.36 -0.13 -47.74
N SER A 152 11.50 0.00 -48.41
CA SER A 152 11.63 -0.29 -49.84
C SER A 152 11.99 -1.75 -50.01
N ARG A 153 11.16 -2.45 -50.81
CA ARG A 153 11.32 -3.78 -51.41
C ARG A 153 11.42 -4.99 -50.48
#